data_AF-A0AAE8SIV7-F1
#
_entry.id   AF-A0AAE8SIV7-F1
#
_cell.length_a   1.000
_cell.length_b   1.000
_cell.length_c   1.000
_cell.angle_alpha   90.00
_cell.angle_beta   90.00
_cell.angle_gamma   90.00
#
_symmetry.space_group_name_H-M   'P 1'
#
loop_
_entity.id
_entity.type
_entity.pdbx_description
1 polymer ?
#
loop_
_entity_poly.entity_id
_entity_poly.type
_entity_poly.pdbx_seq_one_letter_code
_entity_poly.pdbx_strand_id
1 'polypeptide(L)'
;MEAHSNLRSLITPSLLTQIAEAYLPHSKTEPINFSDAQSPDFAANFAKVCKTSTAKDVLIALSRLSPDGTLPSDHDLDLMSFLPPPTSSEFPLQCFGLQLLLDQASRVLLKGIDGRWQVAYFGPLARRLAGQWRALPEPQQPYKRQRWNDDVGATSFSYWVAIQVMWAAPFLHAEDLESQQIGLDLSEELRQAVEAHTNTRDPYRATRDATLKDDLLFLREFVKGPSKADGESSLSMASWTFWWCMILDAHWPIIERFGRYPYRNGYFGRESTDTEKKWLDDTGHFGEASPEVAQRIREDAEKGRWTPLGEE
;
A
#
# COMPACT_ATOMS: atom_id res chain seq x y z
N MET A 1 -18.41 22.96 3.88
CA MET A 1 -19.64 22.14 4.00
C MET A 1 -20.05 21.49 2.68
N GLU A 2 -20.13 22.23 1.57
CA GLU A 2 -20.57 21.68 0.26
C GLU A 2 -19.59 20.63 -0.32
N ALA A 3 -18.28 20.87 -0.23
CA ALA A 3 -17.25 19.91 -0.66
C ALA A 3 -17.27 18.59 0.15
N HIS A 4 -17.54 18.65 1.46
CA HIS A 4 -17.67 17.46 2.32
C HIS A 4 -18.95 16.69 2.04
N SER A 5 -20.06 17.38 1.76
CA SER A 5 -21.32 16.74 1.33
C SER A 5 -21.11 15.99 0.02
N ASN A 6 -20.32 16.55 -0.91
CA ASN A 6 -19.96 15.89 -2.15
C ASN A 6 -19.09 14.64 -1.90
N LEU A 7 -18.06 14.74 -1.04
CA LEU A 7 -17.21 13.59 -0.70
C LEU A 7 -17.97 12.43 -0.07
N ARG A 8 -18.92 12.70 0.85
CA ARG A 8 -19.76 11.63 1.44
C ARG A 8 -20.64 10.93 0.41
N SER A 9 -21.02 11.62 -0.67
CA SER A 9 -21.79 11.01 -1.76
C SER A 9 -20.94 10.13 -2.68
N LEU A 10 -19.61 10.34 -2.70
CA LEU A 10 -18.67 9.58 -3.52
C LEU A 10 -18.01 8.42 -2.74
N ILE A 11 -17.55 8.68 -1.52
CA ILE A 11 -16.96 7.68 -0.61
C ILE A 11 -18.10 6.93 0.08
N THR A 12 -18.67 5.97 -0.64
CA THR A 12 -19.81 5.17 -0.18
C THR A 12 -19.37 3.80 0.32
N PRO A 13 -20.10 3.18 1.26
CA PRO A 13 -19.88 1.79 1.65
C PRO A 13 -19.77 0.84 0.46
N SER A 14 -20.64 1.01 -0.54
CA SER A 14 -20.65 0.18 -1.75
C SER A 14 -19.37 0.31 -2.57
N LEU A 15 -18.83 1.52 -2.74
CA LEU A 15 -17.54 1.71 -3.41
C LEU A 15 -16.40 1.04 -2.63
N LEU A 16 -16.35 1.24 -1.31
CA LEU A 16 -15.29 0.68 -0.48
C LEU A 16 -15.31 -0.86 -0.51
N THR A 17 -16.48 -1.48 -0.37
CA THR A 17 -16.64 -2.93 -0.50
C THR A 17 -16.26 -3.41 -1.90
N GLN A 18 -16.68 -2.71 -2.95
CA GLN A 18 -16.31 -3.06 -4.33
C GLN A 18 -14.78 -3.06 -4.53
N ILE A 19 -14.07 -2.06 -4.01
CA ILE A 19 -12.60 -1.97 -4.10
C ILE A 19 -11.94 -3.11 -3.31
N ALA A 20 -12.42 -3.38 -2.09
CA ALA A 20 -11.91 -4.47 -1.25
C ALA A 20 -12.06 -5.85 -1.91
N GLU A 21 -13.24 -6.15 -2.44
CA GLU A 21 -13.54 -7.42 -3.09
C GLU A 21 -12.85 -7.57 -4.45
N ALA A 22 -12.61 -6.46 -5.15
CA ALA A 22 -11.83 -6.48 -6.38
C ALA A 22 -10.34 -6.77 -6.15
N TYR A 23 -9.81 -6.37 -4.99
CA TYR A 23 -8.43 -6.68 -4.62
C TYR A 23 -8.25 -8.18 -4.43
N LEU A 24 -9.12 -8.85 -3.65
CA LEU A 24 -9.03 -10.29 -3.44
C LEU A 24 -10.35 -11.00 -3.81
N PRO A 25 -10.59 -11.27 -5.11
CA PRO A 25 -11.85 -11.83 -5.61
C PRO A 25 -11.94 -13.35 -5.40
N HIS A 26 -11.65 -13.82 -4.19
CA HIS A 26 -11.62 -15.24 -3.82
C HIS A 26 -12.66 -15.56 -2.75
N SER A 27 -12.94 -16.85 -2.57
CA SER A 27 -13.78 -17.29 -1.46
C SER A 27 -13.17 -16.88 -0.13
N LYS A 28 -14.00 -16.28 0.73
CA LYS A 28 -13.68 -15.92 2.11
C LYS A 28 -13.58 -17.16 3.02
N THR A 29 -14.11 -18.31 2.59
CA THR A 29 -14.19 -19.54 3.39
C THR A 29 -13.29 -20.67 2.90
N GLU A 30 -12.93 -20.67 1.61
CA GLU A 30 -12.08 -21.72 1.02
C GLU A 30 -10.59 -21.32 1.00
N PRO A 31 -9.67 -22.29 0.95
CA PRO A 31 -8.26 -22.00 0.72
C PRO A 31 -8.00 -21.27 -0.61
N ILE A 32 -7.09 -20.30 -0.59
CA ILE A 32 -6.63 -19.57 -1.78
C ILE A 32 -5.49 -20.33 -2.45
N ASN A 33 -5.53 -20.39 -3.78
CA ASN A 33 -4.37 -20.75 -4.59
C ASN A 33 -3.46 -19.53 -4.76
N PHE A 34 -2.32 -19.51 -4.08
CA PHE A 34 -1.39 -18.38 -4.13
C PHE A 34 -0.68 -18.22 -5.48
N SER A 35 -0.70 -19.24 -6.35
CA SER A 35 -0.26 -19.07 -7.73
C SER A 35 -1.21 -18.16 -8.51
N ASP A 36 -2.51 -18.27 -8.25
CA ASP A 36 -3.53 -17.43 -8.89
C ASP A 36 -3.53 -16.02 -8.28
N ALA A 37 -3.35 -15.90 -6.96
CA ALA A 37 -3.20 -14.61 -6.29
C ALA A 37 -1.97 -13.80 -6.74
N GLN A 38 -0.93 -14.47 -7.26
CA GLN A 38 0.28 -13.84 -7.82
C GLN A 38 0.18 -13.59 -9.34
N SER A 39 -0.91 -14.01 -9.98
CA SER A 39 -1.04 -13.96 -11.44
C SER A 39 -1.24 -12.54 -11.99
N PRO A 40 -0.86 -12.27 -13.25
CA PRO A 40 -1.17 -10.99 -13.92
C PRO A 40 -2.67 -10.69 -13.98
N ASP A 41 -3.51 -11.73 -14.09
CA ASP A 41 -4.97 -11.60 -14.17
C ASP A 41 -5.55 -11.01 -12.88
N PHE A 42 -4.96 -11.37 -11.74
CA PHE A 42 -5.32 -10.80 -10.44
C PHE A 42 -5.11 -9.29 -10.40
N ALA A 43 -3.91 -8.82 -10.79
CA ALA A 43 -3.60 -7.40 -10.87
C ALA A 43 -4.49 -6.67 -11.90
N ALA A 44 -4.80 -7.34 -13.02
CA ALA A 44 -5.68 -6.79 -14.05
C ALA A 44 -7.12 -6.61 -13.56
N ASN A 45 -7.66 -7.52 -12.73
CA ASN A 45 -8.99 -7.40 -12.16
C ASN A 45 -9.12 -6.16 -11.27
N PHE A 46 -8.21 -6.00 -10.31
CA PHE A 46 -8.21 -4.84 -9.43
C PHE A 46 -8.08 -3.53 -10.23
N ALA A 47 -7.18 -3.51 -11.21
CA ALA A 47 -6.98 -2.34 -12.06
C ALA A 47 -8.22 -2.01 -12.91
N LYS A 48 -8.93 -3.02 -13.42
CA LYS A 48 -10.18 -2.83 -14.15
C LYS A 48 -11.23 -2.18 -13.25
N VAL A 49 -11.44 -2.68 -12.05
CA VAL A 49 -12.43 -2.12 -11.11
C VAL A 49 -12.07 -0.68 -10.70
N CYS A 50 -10.79 -0.40 -10.43
CA CYS A 50 -10.35 0.97 -10.16
C CYS A 50 -10.68 1.93 -11.31
N LYS A 51 -10.53 1.48 -12.56
CA LYS A 51 -10.78 2.30 -13.76
C LYS A 51 -12.26 2.48 -14.09
N THR A 52 -13.11 1.50 -13.77
CA THR A 52 -14.54 1.53 -14.13
C THR A 52 -15.46 1.96 -12.99
N SER A 53 -14.95 2.09 -11.77
CA SER A 53 -15.68 2.63 -10.61
C SER A 53 -15.51 4.14 -10.49
N THR A 54 -16.15 4.74 -9.48
CA THR A 54 -15.99 6.16 -9.11
C THR A 54 -14.72 6.43 -8.31
N ALA A 55 -13.77 5.48 -8.24
CA ALA A 55 -12.52 5.65 -7.50
C ALA A 55 -11.73 6.88 -7.97
N LYS A 56 -11.60 7.10 -9.28
CA LYS A 56 -10.92 8.28 -9.83
C LYS A 56 -11.63 9.59 -9.44
N ASP A 57 -12.96 9.59 -9.45
CA ASP A 57 -13.77 10.76 -9.07
C ASP A 57 -13.56 11.12 -7.59
N VAL A 58 -13.45 10.11 -6.71
CA VAL A 58 -13.09 10.32 -5.30
C VAL A 58 -11.71 10.97 -5.17
N LEU A 59 -10.70 10.44 -5.87
CA LEU A 59 -9.34 11.00 -5.81
C LEU A 59 -9.33 12.46 -6.30
N ILE A 60 -10.03 12.78 -7.39
CA ILE A 60 -10.19 14.16 -7.89
C ILE A 60 -10.93 15.04 -6.87
N ALA A 61 -11.98 14.54 -6.24
CA ALA A 61 -12.72 15.31 -5.24
C ALA A 61 -11.86 15.60 -3.99
N LEU A 62 -11.05 14.62 -3.56
CA LEU A 62 -10.13 14.77 -2.43
C LEU A 62 -8.96 15.71 -2.74
N SER A 63 -8.43 15.69 -3.97
CA SER A 63 -7.33 16.60 -4.37
C SER A 63 -7.77 18.06 -4.41
N ARG A 64 -9.04 18.33 -4.74
CA ARG A 64 -9.62 19.68 -4.75
C ARG A 64 -9.72 20.34 -3.37
N LEU A 65 -9.64 19.57 -2.28
CA LEU A 65 -9.54 20.14 -0.93
C LEU A 65 -8.17 20.79 -0.68
N SER A 66 -7.16 20.39 -1.46
CA SER A 66 -5.77 20.80 -1.31
C SER A 66 -5.18 21.15 -2.68
N PRO A 67 -5.65 22.23 -3.33
CA PRO A 67 -5.27 22.56 -4.70
C PRO A 67 -3.76 22.82 -4.88
N ASP A 68 -3.05 23.08 -3.80
CA ASP A 68 -1.59 23.28 -3.73
C ASP A 68 -0.81 22.02 -3.32
N GLY A 69 -1.50 20.89 -3.12
CA GLY A 69 -0.92 19.64 -2.63
C GLY A 69 -0.69 19.61 -1.10
N THR A 70 -1.05 20.65 -0.36
CA THR A 70 -0.88 20.68 1.10
C THR A 70 -1.79 19.69 1.79
N LEU A 71 -1.25 18.80 2.63
CA LEU A 71 -2.06 17.82 3.35
C LEU A 71 -3.07 18.52 4.28
N PRO A 72 -4.36 18.19 4.21
CA PRO A 72 -5.37 18.77 5.09
C PRO A 72 -5.15 18.29 6.52
N SER A 73 -5.42 19.15 7.51
CA SER A 73 -5.40 18.75 8.92
C SER A 73 -6.49 17.73 9.24
N ASP A 74 -6.44 17.10 10.41
CA ASP A 74 -7.48 16.15 10.86
C ASP A 74 -8.83 16.84 11.07
N HIS A 75 -8.81 18.14 11.38
CA HIS A 75 -10.01 18.96 11.47
C HIS A 75 -10.61 19.23 10.08
N ASP A 76 -9.77 19.43 9.07
CA ASP A 76 -10.22 19.76 7.70
C ASP A 76 -10.62 18.52 6.90
N LEU A 77 -10.06 17.34 7.21
CA LEU A 77 -10.42 16.07 6.59
C LEU A 77 -10.33 14.92 7.59
N ASP A 78 -11.45 14.64 8.24
CA ASP A 78 -11.62 13.42 9.05
C ASP A 78 -12.01 12.23 8.16
N LEU A 79 -11.00 11.42 7.82
CA LEU A 79 -11.19 10.20 7.02
C LEU A 79 -11.95 9.10 7.78
N MET A 80 -11.88 9.05 9.11
CA MET A 80 -12.65 8.11 9.93
C MET A 80 -14.16 8.38 9.83
N SER A 81 -14.55 9.62 9.57
CA SER A 81 -15.96 10.01 9.43
C SER A 81 -16.69 9.40 8.22
N PHE A 82 -15.95 8.81 7.25
CA PHE A 82 -16.51 8.08 6.11
C PHE A 82 -16.69 6.57 6.38
N LEU A 83 -16.26 6.10 7.54
CA LEU A 83 -16.35 4.70 7.96
C LEU A 83 -17.45 4.53 9.00
N PRO A 84 -18.00 3.32 9.17
CA PRO A 84 -18.84 3.02 10.32
C PRO A 84 -18.02 3.08 11.62
N PRO A 85 -18.65 3.10 12.81
CA PRO A 85 -17.93 3.07 14.09
C PRO A 85 -17.00 1.83 14.20
N PRO A 86 -15.86 1.90 14.92
CA PRO A 86 -14.92 0.78 15.06
C PRO A 86 -15.51 -0.54 15.61
N THR A 87 -16.65 -0.44 16.32
CA THR A 87 -17.39 -1.58 16.86
C THR A 87 -18.34 -2.24 15.85
N SER A 88 -18.52 -1.67 14.66
CA SER A 88 -19.38 -2.21 13.61
C SER A 88 -18.73 -3.42 12.93
N SER A 89 -19.55 -4.40 12.55
CA SER A 89 -19.10 -5.53 11.72
C SER A 89 -18.66 -5.11 10.31
N GLU A 90 -19.20 -4.00 9.81
CA GLU A 90 -18.84 -3.46 8.49
C GLU A 90 -17.48 -2.73 8.48
N PHE A 91 -16.92 -2.45 9.67
CA PHE A 91 -15.72 -1.62 9.81
C PHE A 91 -14.47 -2.21 9.13
N PRO A 92 -14.10 -3.48 9.35
CA PRO A 92 -12.86 -4.02 8.79
C PRO A 92 -12.81 -3.99 7.26
N LEU A 93 -13.91 -4.38 6.60
CA LEU A 93 -13.98 -4.43 5.14
C LEU A 93 -13.96 -3.03 4.51
N GLN A 94 -14.67 -2.06 5.10
CA GLN A 94 -14.67 -0.69 4.61
C GLN A 94 -13.35 0.03 4.88
N CYS A 95 -12.69 -0.23 6.02
CA CYS A 95 -11.31 0.23 6.26
C CYS A 95 -10.37 -0.28 5.15
N PHE A 96 -10.46 -1.57 4.82
CA PHE A 96 -9.62 -2.16 3.79
C PHE A 96 -9.85 -1.51 2.42
N GLY A 97 -11.12 -1.34 2.04
CA GLY A 97 -11.50 -0.63 0.81
C GLY A 97 -10.99 0.81 0.74
N LEU A 98 -11.10 1.56 1.84
CA LEU A 98 -10.64 2.95 1.87
C LEU A 98 -9.11 3.06 1.82
N GLN A 99 -8.40 2.17 2.52
CA GLN A 99 -6.95 2.10 2.43
C GLN A 99 -6.50 1.78 1.00
N LEU A 100 -7.11 0.77 0.38
CA LEU A 100 -6.81 0.39 -1.00
C LEU A 100 -7.11 1.51 -1.97
N LEU A 101 -8.20 2.27 -1.78
CA LEU A 101 -8.53 3.44 -2.60
C LEU A 101 -7.42 4.50 -2.54
N LEU A 102 -6.96 4.85 -1.34
CA LEU A 102 -5.96 5.89 -1.15
C LEU A 102 -4.56 5.43 -1.56
N ASP A 103 -4.16 4.19 -1.25
CA ASP A 103 -2.79 3.72 -1.47
C ASP A 103 -2.62 2.96 -2.80
N GLN A 104 -3.44 1.94 -3.06
CA GLN A 104 -3.25 1.05 -4.20
C GLN A 104 -3.94 1.54 -5.48
N ALA A 105 -5.21 1.97 -5.39
CA ALA A 105 -5.95 2.47 -6.54
C ALA A 105 -5.32 3.77 -7.07
N SER A 106 -4.81 4.65 -6.20
CA SER A 106 -4.06 5.83 -6.63
C SER A 106 -2.80 5.45 -7.43
N ARG A 107 -2.06 4.40 -7.05
CA ARG A 107 -0.91 3.88 -7.83
C ARG A 107 -1.31 3.31 -9.18
N VAL A 108 -2.50 2.73 -9.28
CA VAL A 108 -3.03 2.21 -10.55
C VAL A 108 -3.48 3.35 -11.46
N LEU A 109 -4.21 4.32 -10.91
CA LEU A 109 -4.92 5.35 -11.66
C LEU A 109 -4.08 6.57 -11.98
N LEU A 110 -3.11 6.90 -11.13
CA LEU A 110 -2.32 8.12 -11.23
C LEU A 110 -0.95 7.80 -11.81
N LYS A 111 -0.76 8.18 -13.08
CA LYS A 111 0.45 7.95 -13.87
C LYS A 111 0.95 9.29 -14.43
N GLY A 112 2.16 9.29 -14.99
CA GLY A 112 2.75 10.53 -15.50
C GLY A 112 2.84 11.58 -14.40
N ILE A 113 2.46 12.83 -14.69
CA ILE A 113 2.51 13.91 -13.70
C ILE A 113 1.63 13.65 -12.46
N ASP A 114 0.50 12.96 -12.63
CA ASP A 114 -0.41 12.65 -11.52
C ASP A 114 0.23 11.72 -10.48
N GLY A 115 1.32 11.02 -10.80
CA GLY A 115 2.08 10.21 -9.84
C GLY A 115 2.56 11.02 -8.62
N ARG A 116 2.75 12.35 -8.77
CA ARG A 116 3.04 13.25 -7.66
C ARG A 116 1.95 13.25 -6.59
N TRP A 117 0.68 13.26 -6.99
CA TRP A 117 -0.45 13.18 -6.06
C TRP A 117 -0.47 11.85 -5.30
N GLN A 118 -0.10 10.76 -5.96
CA GLN A 118 0.00 9.46 -5.30
C GLN A 118 1.05 9.49 -4.18
N VAL A 119 2.29 9.93 -4.46
CA VAL A 119 3.38 9.84 -3.46
C VAL A 119 3.30 10.92 -2.39
N ALA A 120 2.88 12.14 -2.74
CA ALA A 120 2.97 13.30 -1.87
C ALA A 120 1.65 13.66 -1.17
N TYR A 121 0.51 13.13 -1.65
CA TYR A 121 -0.80 13.45 -1.08
C TYR A 121 -1.55 12.20 -0.59
N PHE A 122 -1.90 11.27 -1.49
CA PHE A 122 -2.71 10.11 -1.11
C PHE A 122 -1.95 9.08 -0.25
N GLY A 123 -0.66 8.86 -0.51
CA GLY A 123 0.19 8.02 0.35
C GLY A 123 0.22 8.48 1.80
N PRO A 124 0.56 9.76 2.08
CA PRO A 124 0.50 10.30 3.43
C PRO A 124 -0.90 10.25 4.08
N LEU A 125 -1.97 10.50 3.32
CA LEU A 125 -3.35 10.32 3.81
C LEU A 125 -3.64 8.88 4.23
N ALA A 126 -3.21 7.90 3.42
CA ALA A 126 -3.36 6.48 3.73
C ALA A 126 -2.56 6.10 4.98
N ARG A 127 -1.32 6.56 5.13
CA ARG A 127 -0.50 6.34 6.34
C ARG A 127 -1.20 6.88 7.57
N ARG A 128 -1.66 8.14 7.51
CA ARG A 128 -2.35 8.79 8.63
C ARG A 128 -3.55 7.99 9.11
N LEU A 129 -4.40 7.57 8.16
CA LEU A 129 -5.58 6.75 8.45
C LEU A 129 -5.20 5.38 9.05
N ALA A 130 -4.18 4.70 8.49
CA ALA A 130 -3.69 3.44 9.04
C ALA A 130 -3.14 3.60 10.47
N GLY A 131 -2.48 4.73 10.76
CA GLY A 131 -2.02 5.09 12.10
C GLY A 131 -3.17 5.25 13.10
N GLN A 132 -4.28 5.90 12.69
CA GLN A 132 -5.49 6.01 13.52
C GLN A 132 -6.07 4.64 13.85
N TRP A 133 -6.07 3.70 12.91
CA TRP A 133 -6.53 2.33 13.16
C TRP A 133 -5.61 1.55 14.11
N ARG A 134 -4.29 1.71 14.02
CA ARG A 134 -3.35 1.10 14.99
C ARG A 134 -3.53 1.63 16.40
N ALA A 135 -3.96 2.89 16.55
CA ALA A 135 -4.23 3.50 17.85
C ALA A 135 -5.54 3.01 18.50
N LEU A 136 -6.39 2.27 17.78
CA LEU A 136 -7.58 1.64 18.36
C LEU A 136 -7.16 0.53 19.34
N PRO A 137 -8.02 0.25 20.36
CA PRO A 137 -7.88 -0.96 21.17
C PRO A 137 -7.68 -2.19 20.27
N GLU A 138 -6.86 -3.16 20.68
CA GLU A 138 -6.51 -4.30 19.83
C GLU A 138 -7.73 -5.03 19.22
N PRO A 139 -8.82 -5.32 19.97
CA PRO A 139 -10.02 -5.94 19.39
C PRO A 139 -10.75 -5.04 18.39
N GLN A 140 -10.42 -3.76 18.31
CA GLN A 140 -11.02 -2.81 17.37
C GLN A 140 -10.19 -2.59 16.11
N GLN A 141 -8.97 -3.11 16.05
CA GLN A 141 -8.07 -2.94 14.92
C GLN A 141 -8.58 -3.74 13.70
N PRO A 142 -8.77 -3.09 12.53
CA PRO A 142 -9.48 -3.68 11.40
C PRO A 142 -8.70 -4.81 10.69
N TYR A 143 -7.40 -4.94 10.93
CA TYR A 143 -6.56 -5.97 10.31
C TYR A 143 -6.47 -7.27 11.12
N LYS A 144 -6.91 -7.25 12.38
CA LYS A 144 -6.82 -8.42 13.28
C LYS A 144 -7.67 -9.58 12.76
N ARG A 145 -7.11 -10.79 12.84
CA ARG A 145 -7.74 -12.01 12.32
C ARG A 145 -9.15 -12.23 12.85
N GLN A 146 -9.35 -11.99 14.14
CA GLN A 146 -10.66 -12.15 14.77
C GLN A 146 -11.72 -11.27 14.10
N ARG A 147 -11.40 -10.02 13.77
CA ARG A 147 -12.31 -9.10 13.09
C ARG A 147 -12.69 -9.58 11.70
N TRP A 148 -11.73 -10.11 10.95
CA TRP A 148 -12.02 -10.69 9.63
C TRP A 148 -12.87 -11.96 9.71
N ASN A 149 -12.61 -12.81 10.71
CA ASN A 149 -13.38 -14.03 10.91
C ASN A 149 -14.82 -13.74 11.36
N ASP A 150 -14.97 -12.97 12.43
CA ASP A 150 -16.24 -12.80 13.13
C ASP A 150 -17.16 -11.80 12.42
N ASP A 151 -16.61 -10.73 11.85
CA ASP A 151 -17.41 -9.65 11.26
C ASP A 151 -17.55 -9.76 9.74
N VAL A 152 -16.46 -10.08 9.03
CA VAL A 152 -16.46 -10.15 7.55
C VAL A 152 -16.84 -11.54 7.04
N GLY A 153 -16.82 -12.56 7.91
CA GLY A 153 -17.07 -13.95 7.55
C GLY A 153 -15.91 -14.60 6.79
N ALA A 154 -14.70 -14.04 6.88
CA ALA A 154 -13.49 -14.58 6.28
C ALA A 154 -12.84 -15.64 7.18
N THR A 155 -13.44 -16.84 7.19
CA THR A 155 -12.99 -17.97 8.01
C THR A 155 -11.73 -18.66 7.46
N SER A 156 -11.41 -18.45 6.17
CA SER A 156 -10.19 -18.96 5.54
C SER A 156 -8.94 -18.24 6.06
N PHE A 157 -8.03 -18.99 6.67
CA PHE A 157 -6.75 -18.44 7.12
C PHE A 157 -5.94 -17.87 5.95
N SER A 158 -5.94 -18.55 4.80
CA SER A 158 -5.26 -18.08 3.59
C SER A 158 -5.81 -16.76 3.02
N TYR A 159 -7.12 -16.53 3.17
CA TYR A 159 -7.72 -15.25 2.80
C TYR A 159 -7.20 -14.13 3.69
N TRP A 160 -7.20 -14.34 5.01
CA TRP A 160 -6.65 -13.36 5.95
C TRP A 160 -5.16 -13.09 5.67
N VAL A 161 -4.36 -14.12 5.38
CA VAL A 161 -2.94 -13.96 5.01
C VAL A 161 -2.77 -13.10 3.75
N ALA A 162 -3.54 -13.37 2.69
CA ALA A 162 -3.40 -12.68 1.41
C ALA A 162 -3.64 -11.16 1.50
N ILE A 163 -4.49 -10.70 2.42
CA ILE A 163 -4.74 -9.27 2.65
C ILE A 163 -3.75 -8.62 3.63
N GLN A 164 -3.03 -9.39 4.45
CA GLN A 164 -2.19 -8.82 5.53
C GLN A 164 -1.07 -7.94 5.01
N VAL A 165 -0.47 -8.31 3.89
CA VAL A 165 0.61 -7.54 3.25
C VAL A 165 0.17 -6.10 2.95
N MET A 166 -1.09 -5.91 2.56
CA MET A 166 -1.61 -4.58 2.22
C MET A 166 -1.79 -3.68 3.44
N TRP A 167 -2.05 -4.23 4.64
CA TRP A 167 -2.14 -3.41 5.86
C TRP A 167 -0.80 -2.77 6.25
N ALA A 168 0.33 -3.36 5.84
CA ALA A 168 1.65 -2.76 6.03
C ALA A 168 2.00 -1.70 4.97
N ALA A 169 1.37 -1.74 3.79
CA ALA A 169 1.77 -0.94 2.64
C ALA A 169 1.81 0.58 2.90
N PRO A 170 0.81 1.23 3.52
CA PRO A 170 0.86 2.68 3.76
C PRO A 170 2.06 3.13 4.60
N PHE A 171 2.50 2.28 5.52
CA PHE A 171 3.65 2.56 6.39
C PHE A 171 4.97 2.36 5.66
N LEU A 172 5.10 1.25 4.93
CA LEU A 172 6.29 0.98 4.11
C LEU A 172 6.43 1.98 2.96
N HIS A 173 5.33 2.57 2.51
CA HIS A 173 5.37 3.63 1.51
C HIS A 173 5.74 4.99 2.09
N ALA A 174 5.79 5.18 3.40
CA ALA A 174 6.19 6.44 4.02
C ALA A 174 7.72 6.54 4.12
N GLU A 175 8.25 7.76 3.97
CA GLU A 175 9.69 8.06 3.99
C GLU A 175 10.17 8.43 5.41
N ASP A 176 9.86 7.59 6.39
CA ASP A 176 10.26 7.79 7.79
C ASP A 176 10.49 6.46 8.53
N LEU A 177 11.46 6.44 9.46
CA LEU A 177 11.86 5.20 10.15
C LEU A 177 10.79 4.67 11.13
N GLU A 178 9.93 5.53 11.67
CA GLU A 178 8.85 5.09 12.57
C GLU A 178 7.85 4.21 11.80
N SER A 179 7.44 4.65 10.62
CA SER A 179 6.56 3.89 9.73
C SER A 179 7.25 2.62 9.22
N GLN A 180 8.54 2.65 8.92
CA GLN A 180 9.27 1.44 8.55
C GLN A 180 9.29 0.42 9.71
N GLN A 181 9.51 0.85 10.96
CA GLN A 181 9.47 -0.03 12.13
C GLN A 181 8.09 -0.68 12.29
N ILE A 182 7.02 0.10 12.13
CA ILE A 182 5.64 -0.41 12.15
C ILE A 182 5.45 -1.49 11.06
N GLY A 183 6.00 -1.30 9.87
CA GLY A 183 5.98 -2.28 8.79
C GLY A 183 6.71 -3.58 9.15
N LEU A 184 7.88 -3.48 9.81
CA LEU A 184 8.63 -4.64 10.33
C LEU A 184 7.82 -5.40 11.39
N ASP A 185 7.12 -4.70 12.28
CA ASP A 185 6.30 -5.32 13.32
C ASP A 185 5.11 -6.09 12.72
N LEU A 186 4.44 -5.52 11.71
CA LEU A 186 3.34 -6.18 11.00
C LEU A 186 3.83 -7.39 10.20
N SER A 187 5.00 -7.28 9.57
CA SER A 187 5.68 -8.38 8.88
C SER A 187 5.97 -9.53 9.85
N GLU A 188 6.48 -9.23 11.06
CA GLU A 188 6.74 -10.25 12.08
C GLU A 188 5.47 -10.89 12.64
N GLU A 189 4.39 -10.12 12.88
CA GLU A 189 3.09 -10.66 13.29
C GLU A 189 2.55 -11.67 12.26
N LEU A 190 2.59 -11.30 10.97
CA LEU A 190 2.17 -12.19 9.88
C LEU A 190 3.05 -13.45 9.80
N ARG A 191 4.37 -13.28 9.88
CA ARG A 191 5.34 -14.38 9.85
C ARG A 191 5.04 -15.39 10.96
N GLN A 192 4.91 -14.92 12.21
CA GLN A 192 4.62 -15.79 13.36
C GLN A 192 3.27 -16.50 13.21
N ALA A 193 2.25 -15.81 12.72
CA ALA A 193 0.94 -16.42 12.49
C ALA A 193 1.01 -17.57 11.46
N VAL A 194 1.75 -17.39 10.36
CA VAL A 194 1.91 -18.43 9.34
C VAL A 194 2.80 -19.57 9.82
N GLU A 195 3.88 -19.30 10.55
CA GLU A 195 4.72 -20.35 11.15
C GLU A 195 3.91 -21.22 12.11
N ALA A 196 3.11 -20.59 12.97
CA ALA A 196 2.25 -21.30 13.92
C ALA A 196 1.16 -22.12 13.22
N HIS A 197 0.57 -21.59 12.14
CA HIS A 197 -0.48 -22.28 11.39
C HIS A 197 0.05 -23.47 10.56
N THR A 198 1.23 -23.32 9.96
CA THR A 198 1.78 -24.30 9.00
C THR A 198 2.83 -25.23 9.61
N ASN A 199 3.26 -24.96 10.85
CA ASN A 199 4.41 -25.61 11.49
C ASN A 199 5.69 -25.58 10.61
N THR A 200 5.80 -24.57 9.74
CA THR A 200 6.94 -24.35 8.85
C THR A 200 7.63 -23.07 9.27
N ARG A 201 8.93 -23.14 9.57
CA ARG A 201 9.71 -21.97 9.94
C ARG A 201 10.08 -21.15 8.70
N ASP A 202 10.02 -19.83 8.80
CA ASP A 202 10.44 -18.94 7.73
C ASP A 202 11.94 -19.10 7.44
N PRO A 203 12.33 -19.52 6.22
CA PRO A 203 13.73 -19.68 5.83
C PRO A 203 14.50 -18.35 5.83
N TYR A 204 13.84 -17.21 5.57
CA TYR A 204 14.47 -15.89 5.52
C TYR A 204 14.86 -15.37 6.90
N ARG A 205 14.42 -16.00 8.01
CA ARG A 205 14.91 -15.66 9.35
C ARG A 205 16.43 -15.75 9.45
N ALA A 206 17.04 -16.72 8.79
CA ALA A 206 18.49 -16.93 8.82
C ALA A 206 19.28 -15.79 8.13
N THR A 207 18.65 -15.10 7.18
CA THR A 207 19.27 -14.02 6.39
C THR A 207 18.74 -12.63 6.75
N ARG A 208 17.82 -12.53 7.72
CA ARG A 208 17.11 -11.27 8.02
C ARG A 208 18.04 -10.12 8.38
N ASP A 209 19.09 -10.37 9.16
CA ASP A 209 20.08 -9.34 9.51
C ASP A 209 20.85 -8.81 8.29
N ALA A 210 21.01 -9.64 7.25
CA ALA A 210 21.58 -9.22 5.98
C ALA A 210 20.55 -8.47 5.14
N THR A 211 19.29 -8.93 5.13
CA THR A 211 18.18 -8.25 4.46
C THR A 211 18.00 -6.82 4.96
N LEU A 212 18.06 -6.60 6.27
CA LEU A 212 17.92 -5.28 6.89
C LEU A 212 19.11 -4.34 6.62
N LYS A 213 20.12 -4.76 5.86
CA LYS A 213 21.30 -3.97 5.49
C LYS A 213 21.51 -3.86 3.97
N ASP A 214 20.74 -4.60 3.18
CA ASP A 214 20.88 -4.65 1.72
C ASP A 214 19.82 -3.76 1.07
N ASP A 215 20.20 -2.52 0.75
CA ASP A 215 19.34 -1.51 0.13
C ASP A 215 19.07 -1.75 -1.36
N LEU A 216 19.61 -2.83 -1.95
CA LEU A 216 19.29 -3.28 -3.30
C LEU A 216 18.36 -4.50 -3.31
N LEU A 217 18.17 -5.14 -2.15
CA LEU A 217 17.46 -6.42 -2.06
C LEU A 217 16.01 -6.32 -2.53
N PHE A 218 15.30 -5.27 -2.11
CA PHE A 218 13.90 -5.05 -2.48
C PHE A 218 13.72 -5.15 -4.00
N LEU A 219 14.52 -4.40 -4.75
CA LEU A 219 14.39 -4.31 -6.20
C LEU A 219 14.82 -5.60 -6.89
N ARG A 220 15.90 -6.22 -6.39
CA ARG A 220 16.42 -7.49 -6.90
C ARG A 220 15.44 -8.64 -6.73
N GLU A 221 14.78 -8.76 -5.58
CA GLU A 221 13.92 -9.89 -5.26
C GLU A 221 12.45 -9.65 -5.66
N PHE A 222 11.98 -8.40 -5.63
CA PHE A 222 10.61 -8.06 -6.05
C PHE A 222 10.35 -8.45 -7.50
N VAL A 223 11.31 -8.20 -8.40
CA VAL A 223 11.20 -8.55 -9.83
C VAL A 223 11.16 -10.06 -10.08
N LYS A 224 11.82 -10.85 -9.22
CA LYS A 224 11.83 -12.32 -9.34
C LYS A 224 10.52 -12.96 -8.92
N GLY A 225 9.83 -12.34 -7.97
CA GLY A 225 8.64 -12.92 -7.34
C GLY A 225 8.97 -14.06 -6.37
N PRO A 226 7.94 -14.61 -5.71
CA PRO A 226 8.10 -15.73 -4.78
C PRO A 226 8.48 -17.03 -5.52
N SER A 227 9.43 -17.78 -4.95
CA SER A 227 9.85 -19.07 -5.49
C SER A 227 8.96 -20.22 -5.01
N LYS A 228 8.72 -21.20 -5.89
CA LYS A 228 8.10 -22.48 -5.52
C LYS A 228 9.13 -23.37 -4.80
N ALA A 229 8.66 -24.25 -3.93
CA ALA A 229 9.54 -25.28 -3.37
C ALA A 229 9.93 -26.30 -4.45
N ASP A 230 11.09 -26.94 -4.28
CA ASP A 230 11.60 -27.93 -5.24
C ASP A 230 10.59 -29.07 -5.42
N GLY A 231 10.20 -29.31 -6.69
CA GLY A 231 9.23 -30.35 -7.05
C GLY A 231 7.75 -29.95 -6.90
N GLU A 232 7.44 -28.74 -6.41
CA GLU A 232 6.06 -28.26 -6.34
C GLU A 232 5.63 -27.55 -7.64
N SER A 233 4.42 -27.88 -8.12
CA SER A 233 3.83 -27.26 -9.30
C SER A 233 3.18 -25.90 -9.00
N SER A 234 2.85 -25.64 -7.74
CA SER A 234 2.12 -24.46 -7.26
C SER A 234 2.84 -23.77 -6.12
N LEU A 235 2.55 -22.49 -5.91
CA LEU A 235 3.10 -21.72 -4.80
C LEU A 235 2.33 -21.99 -3.52
N SER A 236 3.02 -22.44 -2.47
CA SER A 236 2.42 -22.60 -1.15
C SER A 236 2.15 -21.24 -0.48
N MET A 237 1.15 -21.20 0.42
CA MET A 237 0.89 -20.02 1.26
C MET A 237 2.11 -19.59 2.07
N ALA A 238 2.87 -20.55 2.61
CA ALA A 238 4.05 -20.28 3.42
C ALA A 238 5.14 -19.63 2.57
N SER A 239 5.49 -20.21 1.42
CA SER A 239 6.49 -19.66 0.50
C SER A 239 6.11 -18.26 0.01
N TRP A 240 4.83 -18.05 -0.35
CA TRP A 240 4.33 -16.73 -0.74
C TRP A 240 4.47 -15.71 0.41
N THR A 241 4.06 -16.09 1.62
CA THR A 241 4.05 -15.19 2.78
C THR A 241 5.46 -14.81 3.20
N PHE A 242 6.35 -15.79 3.30
CA PHE A 242 7.72 -15.56 3.76
C PHE A 242 8.52 -14.72 2.78
N TRP A 243 8.29 -14.91 1.47
CA TRP A 243 8.83 -14.01 0.46
C TRP A 243 8.32 -12.58 0.64
N TRP A 244 7.00 -12.38 0.82
CA TRP A 244 6.47 -11.04 1.08
C TRP A 244 7.05 -10.42 2.36
N CYS A 245 7.14 -11.17 3.47
CA CYS A 245 7.70 -10.65 4.72
C CYS A 245 9.16 -10.19 4.54
N MET A 246 9.95 -10.92 3.73
CA MET A 246 11.29 -10.50 3.33
C MET A 246 11.26 -9.21 2.48
N ILE A 247 10.33 -9.09 1.53
CA ILE A 247 10.14 -7.87 0.73
C ILE A 247 9.78 -6.67 1.61
N LEU A 248 8.92 -6.86 2.63
CA LEU A 248 8.57 -5.82 3.59
C LEU A 248 9.80 -5.41 4.41
N ASP A 249 10.60 -6.36 4.89
CA ASP A 249 11.85 -6.08 5.60
C ASP A 249 12.85 -5.29 4.73
N ALA A 250 12.89 -5.55 3.43
CA ALA A 250 13.83 -4.92 2.48
C ALA A 250 13.55 -3.43 2.18
N HIS A 251 12.45 -2.87 2.67
CA HIS A 251 12.18 -1.42 2.56
C HIS A 251 13.01 -0.61 3.56
N TRP A 252 13.29 -1.17 4.74
CA TRP A 252 14.05 -0.53 5.82
C TRP A 252 15.41 0.03 5.37
N PRO A 253 16.33 -0.77 4.79
CA PRO A 253 17.68 -0.29 4.50
C PRO A 253 17.73 0.89 3.53
N ILE A 254 16.74 1.04 2.64
CA ILE A 254 16.65 2.18 1.73
C ILE A 254 16.37 3.46 2.53
N ILE A 255 15.38 3.43 3.42
CA ILE A 255 15.02 4.57 4.27
C ILE A 255 16.10 4.85 5.31
N GLU A 256 16.74 3.82 5.88
CA GLU A 256 17.85 3.99 6.82
C GLU A 256 19.04 4.71 6.16
N ARG A 257 19.37 4.36 4.92
CA ARG A 257 20.49 4.95 4.19
C ARG A 257 20.21 6.37 3.70
N PHE A 258 19.03 6.60 3.11
CA PHE A 258 18.74 7.84 2.37
C PHE A 258 17.76 8.78 3.09
N GLY A 259 17.08 8.31 4.13
CA GLY A 259 15.97 9.01 4.77
C GLY A 259 14.72 9.16 3.90
N ARG A 260 14.73 8.57 2.70
CA ARG A 260 13.68 8.69 1.67
C ARG A 260 13.86 7.62 0.59
N TYR A 261 12.92 7.51 -0.34
CA TYR A 261 13.05 6.67 -1.53
C TYR A 261 13.63 7.49 -2.69
N PRO A 262 14.89 7.25 -3.12
CA PRO A 262 15.51 8.02 -4.19
C PRO A 262 14.72 8.01 -5.50
N TYR A 263 14.09 6.88 -5.83
CA TYR A 263 13.28 6.73 -7.04
C TYR A 263 12.00 7.62 -7.04
N ARG A 264 11.65 8.24 -5.92
CA ARG A 264 10.54 9.19 -5.83
C ARG A 264 10.97 10.64 -6.00
N ASN A 265 12.26 10.93 -6.12
CA ASN A 265 12.77 12.30 -6.17
C ASN A 265 12.11 13.13 -7.27
N GLY A 266 11.96 12.57 -8.48
CA GLY A 266 11.26 13.24 -9.58
C GLY A 266 9.81 13.61 -9.25
N TYR A 267 9.07 12.73 -8.57
CA TYR A 267 7.68 13.01 -8.18
C TYR A 267 7.55 14.04 -7.06
N PHE A 268 8.56 14.18 -6.20
CA PHE A 268 8.59 15.24 -5.18
C PHE A 268 9.22 16.55 -5.69
N GLY A 269 9.76 16.58 -6.92
CA GLY A 269 10.53 17.73 -7.42
C GLY A 269 11.88 17.90 -6.72
N ARG A 270 12.42 16.84 -6.12
CA ARG A 270 13.72 16.83 -5.41
C ARG A 270 14.85 16.58 -6.39
N GLU A 271 16.01 17.16 -6.11
CA GLU A 271 17.26 16.74 -6.73
C GLU A 271 17.83 15.49 -6.04
N SER A 272 18.28 14.54 -6.86
CA SER A 272 19.05 13.39 -6.37
C SER A 272 20.50 13.80 -6.10
N THR A 273 21.01 13.42 -4.94
CA THR A 273 22.43 13.50 -4.60
C THR A 273 23.25 12.54 -5.48
N ASP A 274 24.57 12.71 -5.52
CA ASP A 274 25.43 11.81 -6.33
C ASP A 274 25.41 10.36 -5.83
N THR A 275 25.22 10.15 -4.52
CA THR A 275 25.07 8.80 -3.96
C THR A 275 23.74 8.18 -4.38
N GLU A 276 22.66 8.96 -4.40
CA GLU A 276 21.35 8.50 -4.88
C GLU A 276 21.38 8.21 -6.38
N LYS A 277 22.02 9.05 -7.21
CA LYS A 277 22.17 8.79 -8.66
C LYS A 277 22.86 7.46 -8.93
N LYS A 278 23.98 7.20 -8.27
CA LYS A 278 24.69 5.92 -8.41
C LYS A 278 23.82 4.74 -7.99
N TRP A 279 23.10 4.87 -6.88
CA TRP A 279 22.17 3.83 -6.44
C TRP A 279 21.04 3.62 -7.47
N LEU A 280 20.50 4.69 -8.07
CA LEU A 280 19.49 4.59 -9.12
C LEU A 280 20.02 3.86 -10.36
N ASP A 281 21.26 4.13 -10.77
CA ASP A 281 21.94 3.39 -11.86
C ASP A 281 22.03 1.90 -11.55
N ASP A 282 22.44 1.53 -10.31
CA ASP A 282 22.55 0.14 -9.85
C ASP A 282 21.19 -0.58 -9.82
N THR A 283 20.09 0.17 -9.76
CA THR A 283 18.72 -0.36 -9.74
C THR A 283 18.03 -0.36 -11.11
N GLY A 284 18.71 0.14 -12.15
CA GLY A 284 18.12 0.30 -13.47
C GLY A 284 16.96 1.30 -13.50
N HIS A 285 17.00 2.34 -12.65
CA HIS A 285 15.99 3.41 -12.59
C HIS A 285 14.57 2.93 -12.28
N PHE A 286 14.44 1.87 -11.47
CA PHE A 286 13.15 1.28 -11.13
C PHE A 286 12.22 2.29 -10.44
N GLY A 287 11.01 2.45 -10.98
CA GLY A 287 9.94 3.25 -10.36
C GLY A 287 10.13 4.77 -10.46
N GLU A 288 11.18 5.24 -11.14
CA GLU A 288 11.41 6.66 -11.35
C GLU A 288 10.33 7.30 -12.24
N ALA A 289 10.06 8.59 -11.98
CA ALA A 289 9.35 9.42 -12.93
C ALA A 289 10.18 9.55 -14.22
N SER A 290 9.52 9.67 -15.38
CA SER A 290 10.26 9.98 -16.60
C SER A 290 10.98 11.32 -16.48
N PRO A 291 12.10 11.54 -17.19
CA PRO A 291 12.83 12.81 -17.15
C PRO A 291 11.94 14.03 -17.43
N GLU A 292 10.98 13.89 -18.35
CA GLU A 292 10.02 14.93 -18.73
C GLU A 292 9.06 15.25 -17.58
N VAL A 293 8.52 14.22 -16.91
CA VAL A 293 7.64 14.38 -15.75
C VAL A 293 8.40 15.03 -14.59
N ALA A 294 9.61 14.55 -14.30
CA ALA A 294 10.43 15.09 -13.23
C ALA A 294 10.80 16.56 -13.49
N GLN A 295 11.12 16.93 -14.73
CA GLN A 295 11.37 18.31 -15.12
C GLN A 295 10.13 19.19 -14.91
N ARG A 296 8.96 18.76 -15.40
CA ARG A 296 7.73 19.53 -15.26
C ARG A 296 7.35 19.75 -13.79
N ILE A 297 7.51 18.72 -12.95
CA ILE A 297 7.25 18.84 -11.50
C ILE A 297 8.21 19.82 -10.83
N ARG A 298 9.50 19.84 -11.21
CA ARG A 298 10.46 20.84 -10.72
C ARG A 298 10.05 22.26 -11.12
N GLU A 299 9.70 22.47 -12.39
CA GLU A 299 9.22 23.78 -12.85
C GLU A 299 7.96 24.24 -12.12
N ASP A 300 7.06 23.32 -11.79
CA ASP A 300 5.90 23.62 -10.96
C ASP A 300 6.31 24.06 -9.56
N ALA A 301 7.20 23.31 -8.90
CA ALA A 301 7.70 23.66 -7.58
C ALA A 301 8.40 25.03 -7.55
N GLU A 302 9.24 25.33 -8.54
CA GLU A 302 9.93 26.63 -8.68
C GLU A 302 8.94 27.79 -8.87
N LYS A 303 7.83 27.55 -9.58
CA LYS A 303 6.78 28.55 -9.82
C LYS A 303 5.74 28.61 -8.70
N GLY A 304 5.89 27.83 -7.63
CA GLY A 304 4.89 27.72 -6.56
C GLY A 304 3.55 27.16 -7.05
N ARG A 305 3.58 26.34 -8.12
CA ARG A 305 2.41 25.70 -8.71
C ARG A 305 2.34 24.23 -8.31
N TRP A 306 1.13 23.72 -8.30
CA TRP A 306 0.85 22.30 -8.19
C TRP A 306 -0.16 21.95 -9.26
N THR A 307 0.25 21.21 -10.30
CA THR A 307 -0.66 20.84 -11.38
C THR A 307 -1.86 20.06 -10.80
N PRO A 308 -3.10 20.53 -11.01
CA PRO A 308 -4.30 19.84 -10.53
C PRO A 308 -4.37 18.41 -11.05
N LEU A 309 -4.91 17.52 -10.22
CA LEU A 309 -5.03 16.11 -10.59
C LEU A 309 -5.89 15.93 -11.85
N GLY A 310 -5.35 15.25 -12.86
CA GLY A 310 -6.02 14.97 -14.13
C GLY A 310 -5.90 16.08 -15.18
N GLU A 311 -5.10 17.12 -14.92
CA GLU A 311 -4.71 18.12 -15.92
C GLU A 311 -3.31 17.77 -16.46
N GLU A 312 -3.26 17.17 -17.65
CA GLU A 312 -2.02 16.95 -18.41
C GLU A 312 -1.68 18.13 -19.31
#